data_AF-A0A349M274-F1
#
_entry.id   AF-A0A349M274-F1
#
_cell.length_a   1.000
_cell.length_b   1.000
_cell.length_c   1.000
_cell.angle_alpha   90.00
_cell.angle_beta   90.00
_cell.angle_gamma   90.00
#
_symmetry.space_group_name_H-M   'P 1'
#
loop_
_entity.id
_entity.type
_entity.pdbx_description
1 polymer ?
#
loop_
_entity_poly.entity_id
_entity_poly.type
_entity_poly.pdbx_seq_one_letter_code
_entity_poly.pdbx_strand_id
1 'polypeptide(L)'
;HLDVLSGGVRAWNNWRKAHSEKLPDLKDADLKGKNLYGANFRRANLERANLEGAVLSTADLSFANLSWANLSEVSLRKANVGGATLKETILDGTKFHDTIIRATTFINVNLSVAKGLDKADHLGPSSLDFGTIYHSKGDIAEDFLYGAGIPDIFIDYIRSQGKAPFDYYSCFLSYASEDQSFVERLHGDLEAEGVRCWLAPVDLKPGDRFPQQIEDAIRHHDKLILVLSKNSLQSGWVEHEVNLAREREHKGKDILCPICLDNVYLSSRSDWVTYLQHTRDIGDFKYWEYSNHYNTAFKLLLEGLEKDDL
;
A
#
# COMPACT_ATOMS: atom_id res chain seq x y z
N HIS A 1 20.63 -21.53 19.96
CA HIS A 1 21.11 -20.17 20.34
C HIS A 1 20.29 -19.56 21.48
N LEU A 2 18.98 -19.79 21.54
CA LEU A 2 18.15 -19.28 22.64
C LEU A 2 18.64 -19.70 24.03
N ASP A 3 19.13 -20.93 24.21
CA ASP A 3 19.69 -21.39 25.50
C ASP A 3 20.93 -20.61 25.93
N VAL A 4 21.72 -20.12 24.98
CA VAL A 4 22.88 -19.26 25.29
C VAL A 4 22.39 -17.89 25.74
N LEU A 5 21.38 -17.34 25.05
CA LEU A 5 20.80 -16.04 25.35
C LEU A 5 20.00 -16.05 26.67
N SER A 6 19.37 -17.18 27.03
CA SER A 6 18.67 -17.34 28.31
C SER A 6 19.62 -17.30 29.51
N GLY A 7 20.91 -17.61 29.30
CA GLY A 7 22.00 -17.34 30.25
C GLY A 7 22.32 -15.85 30.45
N GLY A 8 21.64 -14.95 29.75
CA GLY A 8 21.76 -13.49 29.85
C GLY A 8 22.75 -12.87 28.86
N VAL A 9 22.71 -11.54 28.74
CA VAL A 9 23.50 -10.79 27.75
C VAL A 9 25.01 -11.00 27.90
N ARG A 10 25.52 -11.18 29.13
CA ARG A 10 26.96 -11.46 29.35
C ARG A 10 27.36 -12.82 28.76
N ALA A 11 26.55 -13.86 29.00
CA ALA A 11 26.80 -15.19 28.44
C ALA A 11 26.71 -15.16 26.92
N TRP A 12 25.69 -14.49 26.39
CA TRP A 12 25.52 -14.26 24.96
C TRP A 12 26.73 -13.57 24.32
N ASN A 13 27.16 -12.44 24.87
CA ASN A 13 28.28 -11.67 24.31
C ASN A 13 29.60 -12.44 24.41
N ASN A 14 29.84 -13.20 25.48
CA ASN A 14 30.98 -14.10 25.59
C ASN A 14 30.94 -15.18 24.51
N TRP A 15 29.78 -15.79 24.28
CA TRP A 15 29.59 -16.78 23.23
C TRP A 15 29.82 -16.19 21.84
N ARG A 16 29.31 -14.98 21.56
CA ARG A 16 29.56 -14.25 20.30
C ARG A 16 31.03 -13.97 20.06
N LYS A 17 31.76 -13.59 21.12
CA LYS A 17 33.21 -13.36 21.03
C LYS A 17 33.97 -14.65 20.71
N ALA A 18 33.56 -15.78 21.27
CA ALA A 18 34.16 -17.08 21.00
C ALA A 18 33.75 -17.69 19.65
N HIS A 19 32.66 -17.23 19.05
CA HIS A 19 32.07 -17.78 17.81
C HIS A 19 31.71 -16.68 16.81
N SER A 20 32.69 -15.84 16.47
CA SER A 20 32.48 -14.66 15.62
C SER A 20 32.05 -15.00 14.18
N GLU A 21 32.40 -16.20 13.72
CA GLU A 21 32.07 -16.77 12.42
C GLU A 21 30.63 -17.30 12.33
N LYS A 22 30.03 -17.66 13.47
CA LYS A 22 28.67 -18.20 13.50
C LYS A 22 27.65 -17.09 13.30
N LEU A 23 26.64 -17.38 12.48
CA LEU A 23 25.45 -16.54 12.32
C LEU A 23 24.43 -16.96 13.37
N PRO A 24 24.08 -16.08 14.33
CA PRO A 24 23.09 -16.42 15.34
C PRO A 24 21.72 -16.59 14.68
N ASP A 25 21.05 -17.69 14.98
CA ASP A 25 19.67 -17.94 14.58
C ASP A 25 18.75 -17.84 15.79
N LEU A 26 17.91 -16.83 15.78
CA LEU A 26 16.89 -16.47 16.76
C LEU A 26 15.55 -16.23 16.06
N LYS A 27 15.33 -16.88 14.91
CA LYS A 27 14.05 -16.86 14.20
C LYS A 27 12.93 -17.33 15.11
N ASP A 28 11.77 -16.68 15.01
CA ASP A 28 10.56 -16.96 15.80
C ASP A 28 10.78 -16.88 17.33
N ALA A 29 11.89 -16.30 17.79
CA ALA A 29 12.22 -16.24 19.21
C ALA A 29 11.28 -15.33 20.00
N ASP A 30 10.82 -15.79 21.16
CA ASP A 30 10.16 -14.92 22.14
C ASP A 30 11.19 -14.24 23.06
N LEU A 31 11.38 -12.95 22.81
CA LEU A 31 12.26 -12.04 23.51
C LEU A 31 11.49 -10.86 24.13
N LYS A 32 10.16 -10.98 24.23
CA LYS A 32 9.27 -9.94 24.77
C LYS A 32 9.74 -9.47 26.15
N GLY A 33 9.85 -8.16 26.31
CA GLY A 33 10.23 -7.49 27.55
C GLY A 33 11.65 -7.79 28.07
N LYS A 34 12.49 -8.50 27.31
CA LYS A 34 13.83 -8.87 27.79
C LYS A 34 14.75 -7.67 27.84
N ASN A 35 15.57 -7.61 28.89
CA ASN A 35 16.69 -6.67 28.93
C ASN A 35 17.84 -7.23 28.08
N LEU A 36 18.02 -6.65 26.90
CA LEU A 36 19.03 -6.99 25.91
C LEU A 36 20.06 -5.86 25.73
N TYR A 37 20.24 -5.02 26.77
CA TYR A 37 21.13 -3.88 26.76
C TYR A 37 22.55 -4.29 26.35
N GLY A 38 23.05 -3.70 25.27
CA GLY A 38 24.42 -3.94 24.78
C GLY A 38 24.65 -5.35 24.21
N ALA A 39 23.59 -6.09 23.89
CA ALA A 39 23.71 -7.41 23.29
C ALA A 39 24.27 -7.34 21.85
N ASN A 40 25.15 -8.28 21.51
CA ASN A 40 25.71 -8.41 20.17
C ASN A 40 24.84 -9.34 19.32
N PHE A 41 23.90 -8.78 18.57
CA PHE A 41 23.07 -9.45 17.57
C PHE A 41 23.56 -9.23 16.14
N ARG A 42 24.84 -8.87 15.96
CA ARG A 42 25.42 -8.64 14.64
C ARG A 42 25.21 -9.87 13.76
N ARG A 43 24.63 -9.66 12.58
CA ARG A 43 24.26 -10.71 11.60
C ARG A 43 23.29 -11.79 12.14
N ALA A 44 22.56 -11.51 13.22
CA ALA A 44 21.57 -12.45 13.73
C ALA A 44 20.36 -12.52 12.79
N ASN A 45 19.82 -13.72 12.63
CA ASN A 45 18.49 -13.92 12.09
C ASN A 45 17.47 -13.76 13.23
N LEU A 46 16.73 -12.67 13.21
CA LEU A 46 15.64 -12.33 14.14
C LEU A 46 14.30 -12.27 13.39
N GLU A 47 14.21 -12.94 12.24
CA GLU A 47 12.98 -13.01 11.45
C GLU A 47 11.83 -13.50 12.34
N ARG A 48 10.69 -12.79 12.34
CA ARG A 48 9.50 -13.10 13.15
C ARG A 48 9.72 -13.16 14.68
N ALA A 49 10.86 -12.68 15.19
CA ALA A 49 11.09 -12.64 16.63
C ALA A 49 10.10 -11.66 17.29
N ASN A 50 9.57 -12.04 18.45
CA ASN A 50 8.81 -11.14 19.29
C ASN A 50 9.77 -10.41 20.23
N LEU A 51 10.02 -9.13 19.98
CA LEU A 51 10.88 -8.26 20.78
C LEU A 51 10.07 -7.17 21.49
N GLU A 52 8.74 -7.24 21.50
CA GLU A 52 7.85 -6.23 22.08
C GLU A 52 8.34 -5.80 23.48
N GLY A 53 8.57 -4.50 23.68
CA GLY A 53 9.03 -3.92 24.94
C GLY A 53 10.45 -4.30 25.37
N ALA A 54 11.24 -4.98 24.54
CA ALA A 54 12.62 -5.32 24.87
C ALA A 54 13.51 -4.07 24.93
N VAL A 55 14.53 -4.11 25.79
CA VAL A 55 15.52 -3.04 25.92
C VAL A 55 16.74 -3.40 25.08
N LEU A 56 16.88 -2.81 23.90
CA LEU A 56 17.98 -3.03 22.97
C LEU A 56 18.97 -1.84 22.93
N SER A 57 18.94 -0.97 23.94
CA SER A 57 19.82 0.18 23.96
C SER A 57 21.29 -0.26 23.89
N THR A 58 22.09 0.43 23.07
CA THR A 58 23.51 0.11 22.77
C THR A 58 23.77 -1.26 22.14
N ALA A 59 22.74 -2.01 21.76
CA ALA A 59 22.92 -3.31 21.11
C ALA A 59 23.53 -3.16 19.70
N ASP A 60 24.31 -4.15 19.28
CA ASP A 60 24.80 -4.24 17.90
C ASP A 60 23.86 -5.17 17.12
N LEU A 61 22.99 -4.60 16.29
CA LEU A 61 22.08 -5.27 15.36
C LEU A 61 22.58 -5.13 13.91
N SER A 62 23.84 -4.77 13.71
CA SER A 62 24.34 -4.53 12.35
C SER A 62 24.21 -5.79 11.49
N PHE A 63 23.69 -5.62 10.28
CA PHE A 63 23.39 -6.70 9.34
C PHE A 63 22.41 -7.77 9.86
N ALA A 64 21.62 -7.49 10.90
CA ALA A 64 20.60 -8.42 11.37
C ALA A 64 19.39 -8.46 10.43
N ASN A 65 18.76 -9.62 10.32
CA ASN A 65 17.47 -9.76 9.65
C ASN A 65 16.35 -9.61 10.70
N LEU A 66 15.60 -8.51 10.65
CA LEU A 66 14.47 -8.20 11.53
C LEU A 66 13.13 -8.31 10.79
N SER A 67 13.10 -8.97 9.63
CA SER A 67 11.89 -9.08 8.81
C SER A 67 10.76 -9.76 9.60
N TRP A 68 9.56 -9.18 9.56
CA TRP A 68 8.37 -9.63 10.30
C TRP A 68 8.53 -9.66 11.83
N ALA A 69 9.59 -9.08 12.39
CA ALA A 69 9.76 -9.01 13.83
C ALA A 69 8.80 -7.98 14.45
N ASN A 70 8.41 -8.22 15.71
CA ASN A 70 7.67 -7.24 16.50
C ASN A 70 8.65 -6.41 17.35
N LEU A 71 8.88 -5.14 17.00
CA LEU A 71 9.69 -4.19 17.77
C LEU A 71 8.84 -3.17 18.55
N SER A 72 7.54 -3.37 18.70
CA SER A 72 6.68 -2.41 19.40
C SER A 72 7.23 -2.06 20.78
N GLU A 73 7.28 -0.77 21.09
CA GLU A 73 7.80 -0.20 22.34
C GLU A 73 9.27 -0.59 22.69
N VAL A 74 10.05 -1.08 21.72
CA VAL A 74 11.48 -1.35 21.91
C VAL A 74 12.27 -0.04 22.02
N SER A 75 13.27 -0.02 22.89
CA SER A 75 14.28 1.04 22.87
C SER A 75 15.51 0.62 22.05
N LEU A 76 15.71 1.25 20.90
CA LEU A 76 16.92 1.13 20.08
C LEU A 76 17.95 2.22 20.39
N ARG A 77 17.81 2.96 21.49
CA ARG A 77 18.67 4.10 21.79
C ARG A 77 20.16 3.74 21.73
N LYS A 78 20.94 4.44 20.91
CA LYS A 78 22.38 4.17 20.67
C LYS A 78 22.69 2.77 20.13
N ALA A 79 21.68 2.00 19.70
CA ALA A 79 21.89 0.73 19.04
C ALA A 79 22.41 0.96 17.62
N ASN A 80 23.13 -0.02 17.08
CA ASN A 80 23.59 0.00 15.69
C ASN A 80 22.71 -0.93 14.85
N VAL A 81 21.92 -0.36 13.93
CA VAL A 81 21.09 -1.11 12.97
C VAL A 81 21.65 -1.02 11.54
N GLY A 82 22.91 -0.64 11.39
CA GLY A 82 23.55 -0.48 10.10
C GLY A 82 23.59 -1.79 9.30
N GLY A 83 23.09 -1.77 8.06
CA GLY A 83 22.98 -2.97 7.23
C GLY A 83 21.83 -3.90 7.59
N ALA A 84 21.04 -3.59 8.63
CA ALA A 84 19.91 -4.43 9.02
C ALA A 84 18.76 -4.34 8.02
N THR A 85 17.94 -5.39 7.95
CA THR A 85 16.72 -5.44 7.14
C THR A 85 15.49 -5.40 8.03
N LEU A 86 14.67 -4.37 7.88
CA LEU A 86 13.38 -4.18 8.53
C LEU A 86 12.29 -4.27 7.45
N LYS A 87 11.90 -5.50 7.10
CA LYS A 87 10.81 -5.77 6.16
C LYS A 87 9.57 -6.18 6.93
N GLU A 88 8.45 -5.47 6.76
CA GLU A 88 7.18 -5.77 7.45
C GLU A 88 7.37 -5.89 8.98
N THR A 89 8.36 -5.17 9.52
CA THR A 89 8.66 -5.09 10.95
C THR A 89 7.67 -4.14 11.62
N ILE A 90 7.10 -4.54 12.75
CA ILE A 90 6.17 -3.71 13.52
C ILE A 90 6.99 -2.72 14.35
N LEU A 91 6.76 -1.42 14.18
CA LEU A 91 7.58 -0.36 14.76
C LEU A 91 6.85 0.53 15.77
N ASP A 92 5.61 0.22 16.14
CA ASP A 92 4.75 1.02 17.02
C ASP A 92 5.47 1.45 18.31
N GLY A 93 5.76 2.75 18.43
CA GLY A 93 6.42 3.31 19.59
C GLY A 93 7.89 2.94 19.78
N THR A 94 8.52 2.29 18.79
CA THR A 94 9.96 1.99 18.78
C THR A 94 10.75 3.28 18.89
N LYS A 95 11.75 3.34 19.77
CA LYS A 95 12.51 4.56 20.05
C LYS A 95 13.85 4.54 19.30
N PHE A 96 14.00 5.44 18.33
CA PHE A 96 15.17 5.60 17.44
C PHE A 96 16.17 6.70 17.85
N HIS A 97 15.97 7.35 18.99
CA HIS A 97 16.88 8.39 19.49
C HIS A 97 18.33 7.92 19.55
N ASP A 98 19.25 8.66 18.96
CA ASP A 98 20.68 8.34 18.89
C ASP A 98 20.97 6.97 18.21
N THR A 99 20.00 6.35 17.52
CA THR A 99 20.21 5.06 16.84
C THR A 99 21.12 5.26 15.64
N ILE A 100 22.12 4.42 15.49
CA ILE A 100 23.07 4.48 14.38
C ILE A 100 22.46 3.76 13.17
N ILE A 101 22.22 4.51 12.09
CA ILE A 101 21.59 4.04 10.86
C ILE A 101 22.54 4.25 9.68
N ARG A 102 22.75 3.20 8.88
CA ARG A 102 23.54 3.26 7.65
C ARG A 102 23.28 2.01 6.82
N ALA A 103 23.00 2.16 5.53
CA ALA A 103 22.70 1.03 4.64
C ALA A 103 21.60 0.12 5.22
N THR A 104 20.69 0.69 6.00
CA THR A 104 19.57 -0.03 6.60
C THR A 104 18.43 -0.06 5.59
N THR A 105 17.70 -1.16 5.54
CA THR A 105 16.63 -1.35 4.57
C THR A 105 15.29 -1.35 5.30
N PHE A 106 14.41 -0.43 4.92
CA PHE A 106 13.04 -0.32 5.40
C PHE A 106 12.10 -0.68 4.24
N ILE A 107 11.34 -1.76 4.41
CA ILE A 107 10.44 -2.30 3.37
C ILE A 107 9.07 -2.55 4.00
N ASN A 108 8.01 -1.95 3.45
CA ASN A 108 6.64 -2.11 3.95
C ASN A 108 6.52 -1.91 5.48
N VAL A 109 7.18 -0.90 6.04
CA VAL A 109 7.06 -0.56 7.47
C VAL A 109 6.37 0.78 7.65
N ASN A 110 5.71 0.97 8.79
CA ASN A 110 5.18 2.27 9.19
C ASN A 110 6.23 3.01 10.05
N LEU A 111 6.81 4.08 9.52
CA LEU A 111 7.77 4.93 10.23
C LEU A 111 7.10 6.04 11.04
N SER A 112 5.86 6.44 10.74
CA SER A 112 5.18 7.54 11.45
C SER A 112 4.86 7.20 12.90
N VAL A 113 4.74 5.90 13.21
CA VAL A 113 4.51 5.40 14.57
C VAL A 113 5.80 5.26 15.40
N ALA A 114 6.98 5.43 14.80
CA ALA A 114 8.25 5.36 15.48
C ALA A 114 8.61 6.70 16.14
N LYS A 115 9.34 6.64 17.27
CA LYS A 115 9.65 7.81 18.11
C LYS A 115 11.12 8.22 17.94
N GLY A 116 11.37 9.49 17.65
CA GLY A 116 12.72 10.06 17.61
C GLY A 116 13.54 9.69 16.37
N LEU A 117 12.88 9.50 15.23
CA LEU A 117 13.55 9.28 13.93
C LEU A 117 14.39 10.50 13.51
N ASP A 118 13.91 11.70 13.79
CA ASP A 118 14.60 12.99 13.59
C ASP A 118 15.86 13.15 14.47
N LYS A 119 16.08 12.22 15.41
CA LYS A 119 17.23 12.19 16.31
C LYS A 119 18.10 10.95 16.09
N ALA A 120 17.89 10.22 14.98
CA ALA A 120 18.75 9.12 14.60
C ALA A 120 20.09 9.64 14.02
N ASP A 121 21.17 8.91 14.28
CA ASP A 121 22.50 9.20 13.75
C ASP A 121 22.70 8.49 12.41
N HIS A 122 22.52 9.23 11.32
CA HIS A 122 22.74 8.73 9.96
C HIS A 122 24.22 8.79 9.58
N LEU A 123 24.86 7.61 9.43
CA LEU A 123 26.25 7.47 8.98
C LEU A 123 26.37 7.08 7.49
N GLY A 124 25.26 7.18 6.75
CA GLY A 124 25.19 6.96 5.31
C GLY A 124 23.78 6.62 4.84
N PRO A 125 23.58 6.52 3.51
CA PRO A 125 22.26 6.37 2.92
C PRO A 125 21.60 5.06 3.33
N SER A 126 20.27 5.03 3.32
CA SER A 126 19.44 3.88 3.64
C SER A 126 18.34 3.74 2.58
N SER A 127 17.76 2.55 2.47
CA SER A 127 16.74 2.28 1.46
C SER A 127 15.36 2.32 2.08
N LEU A 128 14.47 3.10 1.47
CA LEU A 128 13.04 3.10 1.74
C LEU A 128 12.34 2.69 0.44
N ASP A 129 11.36 1.80 0.53
CA ASP A 129 10.48 1.48 -0.58
C ASP A 129 9.21 2.33 -0.56
N PHE A 130 8.45 2.29 -1.66
CA PHE A 130 7.17 3.00 -1.75
C PHE A 130 6.15 2.51 -0.72
N GLY A 131 6.19 1.22 -0.36
CA GLY A 131 5.32 0.69 0.68
C GLY A 131 5.58 1.32 2.05
N THR A 132 6.84 1.60 2.39
CA THR A 132 7.20 2.31 3.63
C THR A 132 6.69 3.74 3.63
N ILE A 133 6.86 4.47 2.53
CA ILE A 133 6.32 5.84 2.38
C ILE A 133 4.79 5.81 2.54
N TYR A 134 4.15 4.83 1.90
CA TYR A 134 2.71 4.65 1.93
C TYR A 134 2.18 4.34 3.34
N HIS A 135 2.72 3.32 4.02
CA HIS A 135 2.26 2.95 5.36
C HIS A 135 2.52 4.04 6.40
N SER A 136 3.51 4.90 6.15
CA SER A 136 3.78 6.08 6.98
C SER A 136 2.88 7.28 6.64
N LYS A 137 2.00 7.17 5.63
CA LYS A 137 1.12 8.25 5.13
C LYS A 137 1.90 9.53 4.77
N GLY A 138 3.14 9.38 4.31
CA GLY A 138 4.07 10.49 4.08
C GLY A 138 4.57 11.20 5.35
N ASP A 139 4.08 10.85 6.53
CA ASP A 139 4.49 11.39 7.83
C ASP A 139 5.79 10.75 8.31
N ILE A 140 6.88 11.11 7.64
CA ILE A 140 8.24 10.69 7.98
C ILE A 140 9.05 11.95 8.23
N ALA A 141 9.78 11.99 9.35
CA ALA A 141 10.63 13.12 9.70
C ALA A 141 11.59 13.48 8.55
N GLU A 142 11.63 14.75 8.15
CA GLU A 142 12.47 15.21 7.03
C GLU A 142 13.95 14.96 7.29
N ASP A 143 14.43 15.22 8.51
CA ASP A 143 15.81 14.93 8.93
C ASP A 143 16.18 13.46 8.68
N PHE A 144 15.23 12.54 8.89
CA PHE A 144 15.42 11.12 8.61
C PHE A 144 15.48 10.83 7.11
N LEU A 145 14.60 11.44 6.30
CA LEU A 145 14.61 11.30 4.84
C LEU A 145 15.92 11.84 4.24
N TYR A 146 16.38 12.99 4.71
CA TYR A 146 17.70 13.55 4.36
C TYR A 146 18.83 12.61 4.75
N GLY A 147 18.81 12.11 5.99
CA GLY A 147 19.80 11.15 6.49
C GLY A 147 19.80 9.83 5.73
N ALA A 148 18.65 9.40 5.20
CA ALA A 148 18.54 8.25 4.32
C ALA A 148 19.08 8.51 2.91
N GLY A 149 19.35 9.78 2.55
CA GLY A 149 19.89 10.19 1.26
C GLY A 149 18.81 10.47 0.21
N ILE A 150 17.58 10.77 0.62
CA ILE A 150 16.48 11.13 -0.28
C ILE A 150 16.65 12.60 -0.73
N PRO A 151 16.69 12.89 -2.04
CA PRO A 151 16.81 14.27 -2.54
C PRO A 151 15.56 15.14 -2.27
N ASP A 152 15.73 16.46 -2.17
CA ASP A 152 14.67 17.45 -1.90
C ASP A 152 13.40 17.26 -2.75
N ILE A 153 13.58 17.07 -4.06
CA ILE A 153 12.46 16.90 -5.01
C ILE A 153 11.56 15.71 -4.65
N PHE A 154 12.12 14.65 -4.07
CA PHE A 154 11.35 13.49 -3.63
C PHE A 154 10.75 13.71 -2.24
N ILE A 155 11.39 14.48 -1.36
CA ILE A 155 10.82 14.86 -0.07
C ILE A 155 9.59 15.76 -0.28
N ASP A 156 9.67 16.74 -1.18
CA ASP A 156 8.53 17.58 -1.55
C ASP A 156 7.38 16.75 -2.14
N TYR A 157 7.70 15.74 -2.96
CA TYR A 157 6.72 14.78 -3.45
C TYR A 157 6.07 14.00 -2.29
N ILE A 158 6.86 13.41 -1.38
CA ILE A 158 6.35 12.70 -0.20
C ILE A 158 5.44 13.61 0.64
N ARG A 159 5.78 14.89 0.81
CA ARG A 159 4.98 15.90 1.53
C ARG A 159 3.63 16.15 0.84
N SER A 160 3.63 16.28 -0.49
CA SER A 160 2.41 16.51 -1.28
C SER A 160 1.45 15.32 -1.28
N GLN A 161 1.96 14.11 -1.00
CA GLN A 161 1.20 12.85 -0.97
C GLN A 161 0.49 12.62 0.38
N GLY A 162 0.34 13.64 1.24
CA GLY A 162 -0.44 13.60 2.49
C GLY A 162 -1.95 13.33 2.31
N LYS A 163 -2.41 13.12 1.08
CA LYS A 163 -3.59 12.32 0.72
C LYS A 163 -3.10 11.25 -0.26
N ALA A 164 -3.07 9.99 0.15
CA ALA A 164 -2.33 8.99 -0.58
C ALA A 164 -3.17 8.41 -1.74
N PRO A 165 -2.57 8.02 -2.88
CA PRO A 165 -3.21 7.33 -4.01
C PRO A 165 -3.88 5.97 -3.72
N PHE A 166 -3.96 5.61 -2.45
CA PHE A 166 -4.39 4.31 -1.96
C PHE A 166 -5.51 4.42 -0.92
N ASP A 167 -5.90 5.65 -0.55
CA ASP A 167 -7.18 5.93 0.12
C ASP A 167 -8.34 5.51 -0.79
N TYR A 168 -8.08 5.35 -2.10
CA TYR A 168 -9.04 4.85 -3.07
C TYR A 168 -8.71 3.43 -3.55
N TYR A 169 -9.75 2.67 -3.90
CA TYR A 169 -9.65 1.40 -4.62
C TYR A 169 -8.95 1.60 -5.98
N SER A 170 -8.13 0.63 -6.43
CA SER A 170 -7.67 0.66 -7.83
C SER A 170 -8.86 0.44 -8.76
N CYS A 171 -8.95 1.27 -9.79
CA CYS A 171 -10.09 1.29 -10.69
C CYS A 171 -9.69 0.94 -12.12
N PHE A 172 -10.59 0.26 -12.82
CA PHE A 172 -10.50 0.08 -14.26
C PHE A 172 -11.71 0.76 -14.91
N LEU A 173 -11.46 1.66 -15.87
CA LEU A 173 -12.51 2.35 -16.64
C LEU A 173 -12.82 1.55 -17.90
N SER A 174 -14.04 1.03 -17.96
CA SER A 174 -14.56 0.29 -19.10
C SER A 174 -15.59 1.14 -19.86
N TYR A 175 -15.35 1.36 -21.15
CA TYR A 175 -16.10 2.30 -21.98
C TYR A 175 -16.03 1.97 -23.47
N ALA A 176 -17.02 2.45 -24.23
CA ALA A 176 -16.99 2.39 -25.69
C ALA A 176 -16.06 3.47 -26.25
N SER A 177 -15.29 3.18 -27.29
CA SER A 177 -14.32 4.13 -27.86
C SER A 177 -14.92 5.48 -28.26
N GLU A 178 -16.22 5.54 -28.58
CA GLU A 178 -16.94 6.78 -28.87
C GLU A 178 -17.07 7.72 -27.67
N ASP A 179 -16.92 7.23 -26.44
CA ASP A 179 -17.05 7.99 -25.19
C ASP A 179 -15.68 8.51 -24.68
N GLN A 180 -14.61 8.37 -25.49
CA GLN A 180 -13.22 8.71 -25.14
C GLN A 180 -13.06 10.11 -24.53
N SER A 181 -13.71 11.14 -25.07
CA SER A 181 -13.55 12.52 -24.58
C SER A 181 -14.02 12.71 -23.14
N PHE A 182 -15.11 12.04 -22.75
CA PHE A 182 -15.56 12.04 -21.36
C PHE A 182 -14.56 11.30 -20.47
N VAL A 183 -14.09 10.14 -20.94
CA VAL A 183 -13.23 9.25 -20.17
C VAL A 183 -11.84 9.84 -19.94
N GLU A 184 -11.25 10.51 -20.92
CA GLU A 184 -9.97 11.22 -20.75
C GLU A 184 -10.06 12.29 -19.67
N ARG A 185 -11.17 13.03 -19.62
CA ARG A 185 -11.41 14.02 -18.58
C ARG A 185 -11.56 13.35 -17.21
N LEU A 186 -12.41 12.33 -17.11
CA LEU A 186 -12.64 11.61 -15.86
C LEU A 186 -11.36 10.97 -15.32
N HIS A 187 -10.58 10.36 -16.21
CA HIS A 187 -9.31 9.73 -15.87
C HIS A 187 -8.28 10.75 -15.35
N GLY A 188 -8.13 11.89 -16.04
CA GLY A 188 -7.23 12.96 -15.58
C GLY A 188 -7.63 13.53 -14.22
N ASP A 189 -8.93 13.70 -13.96
CA ASP A 189 -9.42 14.20 -12.67
C ASP A 189 -9.27 13.14 -11.55
N LEU A 190 -9.52 11.85 -11.86
CA LEU A 190 -9.26 10.73 -10.94
C LEU A 190 -7.78 10.65 -10.57
N GLU A 191 -6.87 10.76 -11.55
CA GLU A 191 -5.43 10.77 -11.31
C GLU A 191 -4.99 11.98 -10.48
N ALA A 192 -5.59 13.16 -10.71
CA ALA A 192 -5.31 14.37 -9.94
C ALA A 192 -5.72 14.24 -8.46
N GLU A 193 -6.76 13.47 -8.16
CA GLU A 193 -7.18 13.12 -6.79
C GLU A 193 -6.44 11.89 -6.23
N GLY A 194 -5.51 11.31 -6.99
CA GLY A 194 -4.69 10.17 -6.59
C GLY A 194 -5.32 8.80 -6.84
N VAL A 195 -6.48 8.69 -7.47
CA VAL A 195 -7.08 7.38 -7.77
C VAL A 195 -6.23 6.65 -8.83
N ARG A 196 -5.75 5.44 -8.50
CA ARG A 196 -5.05 4.58 -9.48
C ARG A 196 -6.07 4.03 -10.48
N CYS A 197 -6.13 4.63 -11.67
CA CYS A 197 -7.11 4.30 -12.69
C CYS A 197 -6.46 3.90 -14.01
N TRP A 198 -6.85 2.76 -14.56
CA TRP A 198 -6.40 2.26 -15.87
C TRP A 198 -7.53 2.37 -16.90
N LEU A 199 -7.15 2.65 -18.15
CA LEU A 199 -8.06 2.78 -19.29
C LEU A 199 -8.03 1.54 -20.19
N ALA A 200 -9.18 1.12 -20.68
CA ALA A 200 -9.26 0.26 -21.86
C ALA A 200 -10.38 0.73 -22.80
N PRO A 201 -10.04 1.36 -23.94
CA PRO A 201 -11.01 1.59 -25.00
C PRO A 201 -11.45 0.24 -25.59
N VAL A 202 -12.76 0.01 -25.66
CA VAL A 202 -13.31 -1.22 -26.23
C VAL A 202 -13.95 -0.95 -27.59
N ASP A 203 -13.21 -1.22 -28.65
CA ASP A 203 -13.72 -1.34 -30.02
C ASP A 203 -14.02 -2.81 -30.34
N LEU A 204 -15.20 -3.28 -29.96
CA LEU A 204 -15.64 -4.65 -30.28
C LEU A 204 -16.91 -4.62 -31.12
N LYS A 205 -16.83 -5.15 -32.34
CA LYS A 205 -18.00 -5.40 -33.17
C LYS A 205 -18.63 -6.73 -32.75
N PRO A 206 -19.95 -6.92 -32.94
CA PRO A 206 -20.59 -8.21 -32.71
C PRO A 206 -19.87 -9.34 -33.46
N GLY A 207 -19.27 -10.27 -32.72
CA GLY A 207 -18.53 -11.42 -33.26
C GLY A 207 -17.00 -11.38 -33.10
N ASP A 208 -16.43 -10.27 -32.62
CA ASP A 208 -15.00 -10.18 -32.32
C ASP A 208 -14.61 -11.01 -31.08
N ARG A 209 -13.37 -11.54 -31.07
CA ARG A 209 -12.85 -12.27 -29.91
C ARG A 209 -12.63 -11.31 -28.74
N PHE A 210 -13.06 -11.74 -27.55
CA PHE A 210 -12.96 -10.96 -26.33
C PHE A 210 -11.49 -10.63 -25.98
N PRO A 211 -11.15 -9.37 -25.66
CA PRO A 211 -9.81 -8.99 -25.24
C PRO A 211 -9.49 -9.60 -23.88
N GLN A 212 -8.46 -10.44 -23.82
CA GLN A 212 -7.95 -11.04 -22.58
C GLN A 212 -7.55 -9.99 -21.52
N GLN A 213 -7.24 -8.78 -21.98
CA GLN A 213 -6.92 -7.60 -21.17
C GLN A 213 -8.07 -7.20 -20.23
N ILE A 214 -9.34 -7.43 -20.61
CA ILE A 214 -10.51 -7.10 -19.80
C ILE A 214 -10.70 -8.11 -18.66
N GLU A 215 -10.55 -9.40 -18.94
CA GLU A 215 -10.55 -10.43 -17.90
C GLU A 215 -9.41 -10.20 -16.90
N ASP A 216 -8.21 -9.91 -17.40
CA ASP A 216 -7.06 -9.62 -16.56
C ASP A 216 -7.26 -8.35 -15.73
N ALA A 217 -7.88 -7.32 -16.31
CA ALA A 217 -8.24 -6.11 -15.58
C ALA A 217 -9.23 -6.39 -14.45
N ILE A 218 -10.32 -7.10 -14.73
CA ILE A 218 -11.31 -7.47 -13.71
C ILE A 218 -10.70 -8.36 -12.64
N ARG A 219 -9.68 -9.17 -12.95
CA ARG A 219 -8.98 -10.02 -11.97
C ARG A 219 -8.09 -9.25 -11.00
N HIS A 220 -7.38 -8.22 -11.48
CA HIS A 220 -6.30 -7.55 -10.74
C HIS A 220 -6.67 -6.20 -10.11
N HIS A 221 -7.80 -5.60 -10.47
CA HIS A 221 -8.25 -4.31 -9.93
C HIS A 221 -9.38 -4.48 -8.91
N ASP A 222 -9.51 -3.51 -8.01
CA ASP A 222 -10.46 -3.56 -6.90
C ASP A 222 -11.88 -3.15 -7.34
N LYS A 223 -12.01 -2.12 -8.19
CA LYS A 223 -13.27 -1.60 -8.73
C LYS A 223 -13.27 -1.55 -10.25
N LEU A 224 -14.43 -1.82 -10.86
CA LEU A 224 -14.69 -1.66 -12.29
C LEU A 224 -15.69 -0.50 -12.47
N ILE A 225 -15.22 0.62 -13.02
CA ILE A 225 -16.08 1.75 -13.39
C ILE A 225 -16.62 1.48 -14.79
N LEU A 226 -17.93 1.18 -14.88
CA LEU A 226 -18.58 0.85 -16.14
C LEU A 226 -19.34 2.07 -16.70
N VAL A 227 -18.93 2.55 -17.87
CA VAL A 227 -19.57 3.67 -18.56
C VAL A 227 -20.77 3.19 -19.38
N LEU A 228 -21.97 3.51 -18.89
CA LEU A 228 -23.24 3.26 -19.56
C LEU A 228 -23.59 4.42 -20.49
N SER A 229 -23.56 4.15 -21.79
CA SER A 229 -23.96 5.06 -22.85
C SER A 229 -24.74 4.28 -23.91
N LYS A 230 -25.36 5.01 -24.84
CA LYS A 230 -25.96 4.43 -26.05
C LYS A 230 -24.96 3.53 -26.80
N ASN A 231 -23.68 3.89 -26.80
CA ASN A 231 -22.63 3.20 -27.54
C ASN A 231 -22.26 1.88 -26.83
N SER A 232 -22.07 1.92 -25.51
CA SER A 232 -21.76 0.72 -24.74
C SER A 232 -22.93 -0.28 -24.73
N LEU A 233 -24.18 0.19 -24.63
CA LEU A 233 -25.37 -0.67 -24.69
C LEU A 233 -25.59 -1.39 -26.03
N GLN A 234 -25.11 -0.82 -27.13
CA GLN A 234 -25.18 -1.44 -28.46
C GLN A 234 -24.11 -2.53 -28.65
N SER A 235 -23.18 -2.63 -27.71
CA SER A 235 -22.03 -3.52 -27.79
C SER A 235 -22.23 -4.75 -26.91
N GLY A 236 -22.17 -5.94 -27.50
CA GLY A 236 -22.43 -7.21 -26.79
C GLY A 236 -21.44 -7.56 -25.68
N TRP A 237 -20.35 -6.80 -25.53
CA TRP A 237 -19.32 -7.07 -24.53
C TRP A 237 -19.69 -6.59 -23.13
N VAL A 238 -20.50 -5.52 -23.00
CA VAL A 238 -20.86 -4.95 -21.69
C VAL A 238 -21.57 -5.97 -20.80
N GLU A 239 -22.44 -6.77 -21.40
CA GLU A 239 -23.13 -7.85 -20.70
C GLU A 239 -22.15 -8.86 -20.07
N HIS A 240 -21.08 -9.19 -20.80
CA HIS A 240 -20.08 -10.14 -20.32
C HIS A 240 -19.30 -9.58 -19.12
N GLU A 241 -18.89 -8.31 -19.17
CA GLU A 241 -18.19 -7.68 -18.04
C GLU A 241 -19.05 -7.61 -16.79
N VAL A 242 -20.32 -7.24 -16.93
CA VAL A 242 -21.27 -7.22 -15.82
C VAL A 242 -21.42 -8.61 -15.22
N ASN A 243 -21.53 -9.65 -16.05
CA ASN A 243 -21.63 -11.03 -15.56
C ASN A 243 -20.34 -11.50 -14.87
N LEU A 244 -19.15 -11.16 -15.39
CA LEU A 244 -17.88 -11.50 -14.75
C LEU A 244 -17.69 -10.79 -13.41
N ALA A 245 -18.06 -9.51 -13.31
CA ALA A 245 -18.07 -8.77 -12.06
C ALA A 245 -19.02 -9.43 -11.04
N ARG A 246 -20.25 -9.76 -11.45
CA ARG A 246 -21.26 -10.44 -10.60
C ARG A 246 -20.77 -11.76 -10.02
N GLU A 247 -20.06 -12.57 -10.80
CA GLU A 247 -19.49 -13.84 -10.31
C GLU A 247 -18.45 -13.61 -9.19
N ARG A 248 -17.68 -12.52 -9.24
CA ARG A 248 -16.70 -12.19 -8.18
C ARG A 248 -17.35 -11.61 -6.93
N GLU A 249 -18.43 -10.84 -7.08
CA GLU A 249 -19.13 -10.18 -5.97
C GLU A 249 -19.78 -11.17 -5.00
N HIS A 250 -20.01 -12.43 -5.40
CA HIS A 250 -20.48 -13.52 -4.54
C HIS A 250 -19.59 -13.79 -3.31
N LYS A 251 -18.39 -13.21 -3.25
CA LYS A 251 -17.46 -13.29 -2.12
C LYS A 251 -17.51 -12.08 -1.16
N GLY A 252 -18.55 -11.24 -1.26
CA GLY A 252 -18.79 -10.13 -0.34
C GLY A 252 -17.95 -8.87 -0.60
N LYS A 253 -17.36 -8.74 -1.80
CA LYS A 253 -16.69 -7.52 -2.25
C LYS A 253 -17.55 -6.85 -3.29
N ASP A 254 -17.84 -5.57 -3.09
CA ASP A 254 -18.48 -4.72 -4.09
C ASP A 254 -17.45 -4.28 -5.13
N ILE A 255 -17.66 -4.62 -6.41
CA ILE A 255 -16.66 -4.42 -7.47
C ILE A 255 -17.18 -3.43 -8.52
N LEU A 256 -18.46 -3.51 -8.85
CA LEU A 256 -19.03 -2.80 -9.99
C LEU A 256 -19.54 -1.39 -9.62
N CYS A 257 -18.98 -0.37 -10.26
CA CYS A 257 -19.37 1.04 -10.11
C CYS A 257 -19.92 1.59 -11.43
N PRO A 258 -21.20 1.38 -11.75
CA PRO A 258 -21.79 1.88 -12.99
C PRO A 258 -21.98 3.41 -12.96
N ILE A 259 -21.65 4.07 -14.06
CA ILE A 259 -21.94 5.49 -14.30
C ILE A 259 -22.66 5.66 -15.64
N CYS A 260 -23.52 6.65 -15.80
CA CYS A 260 -24.31 6.86 -17.02
C CYS A 260 -24.05 8.21 -17.68
N LEU A 261 -23.91 8.18 -19.01
CA LEU A 261 -23.81 9.37 -19.88
C LEU A 261 -25.12 9.74 -20.54
N ASP A 262 -26.10 8.83 -20.55
CA ASP A 262 -27.43 9.07 -21.05
C ASP A 262 -28.47 8.19 -20.35
N ASN A 263 -29.74 8.35 -20.74
CA ASN A 263 -30.86 7.59 -20.18
C ASN A 263 -31.21 6.34 -21.02
N VAL A 264 -30.39 5.95 -22.01
CA VAL A 264 -30.75 4.84 -22.92
C VAL A 264 -30.88 3.53 -22.16
N TYR A 265 -30.07 3.33 -21.12
CA TYR A 265 -30.15 2.13 -20.28
C TYR A 265 -31.52 1.97 -19.60
N LEU A 266 -32.23 3.06 -19.28
CA LEU A 266 -33.58 3.00 -18.68
C LEU A 266 -34.62 2.34 -19.59
N SER A 267 -34.39 2.37 -20.90
CA SER A 267 -35.28 1.76 -21.89
C SER A 267 -34.92 0.30 -22.22
N SER A 268 -33.73 -0.16 -21.80
CA SER A 268 -33.29 -1.54 -22.05
C SER A 268 -34.03 -2.51 -21.15
N ARG A 269 -34.45 -3.64 -21.71
CA ARG A 269 -35.08 -4.76 -20.99
C ARG A 269 -34.16 -5.98 -20.88
N SER A 270 -32.86 -5.80 -21.12
CA SER A 270 -31.91 -6.90 -20.93
C SER A 270 -31.76 -7.23 -19.45
N ASP A 271 -31.54 -8.52 -19.15
CA ASP A 271 -31.46 -9.03 -17.79
C ASP A 271 -30.33 -8.36 -16.99
N TRP A 272 -29.18 -8.11 -17.63
CA TRP A 272 -28.03 -7.48 -16.98
C TRP A 272 -28.25 -5.99 -16.67
N VAL A 273 -28.99 -5.24 -17.52
CA VAL A 273 -29.32 -3.83 -17.24
C VAL A 273 -30.35 -3.75 -16.11
N THR A 274 -31.33 -4.65 -16.12
CA THR A 274 -32.33 -4.77 -15.05
C THR A 274 -31.66 -5.08 -13.71
N TYR A 275 -30.64 -5.96 -13.71
CA TYR A 275 -29.82 -6.23 -12.53
C TYR A 275 -29.15 -4.95 -12.01
N LEU A 276 -28.46 -4.19 -12.86
CA LEU A 276 -27.79 -2.95 -12.47
C LEU A 276 -28.77 -1.96 -11.84
N GLN A 277 -29.92 -1.74 -12.48
CA GLN A 277 -30.95 -0.80 -12.01
C GLN A 277 -31.50 -1.15 -10.62
N HIS A 278 -31.54 -2.44 -10.26
CA HIS A 278 -32.08 -2.89 -8.99
C HIS A 278 -31.05 -3.07 -7.88
N THR A 279 -29.77 -3.21 -8.22
CA THR A 279 -28.74 -3.62 -7.25
C THR A 279 -27.62 -2.61 -7.08
N ARG A 280 -27.54 -1.58 -7.94
CA ARG A 280 -26.45 -0.62 -7.96
C ARG A 280 -26.97 0.81 -7.98
N ASP A 281 -26.27 1.67 -7.25
CA ASP A 281 -26.39 3.11 -7.43
C ASP A 281 -25.57 3.51 -8.67
N ILE A 282 -26.26 4.11 -9.65
CA ILE A 282 -25.65 4.49 -10.93
C ILE A 282 -25.29 5.98 -10.86
N GLY A 283 -24.00 6.30 -11.00
CA GLY A 283 -23.53 7.69 -11.02
C GLY A 283 -24.06 8.45 -12.25
N ASP A 284 -24.59 9.66 -12.07
CA ASP A 284 -25.19 10.46 -13.15
C ASP A 284 -24.19 11.46 -13.73
N PHE A 285 -23.66 11.16 -14.92
CA PHE A 285 -22.74 12.00 -15.67
C PHE A 285 -23.35 12.53 -16.97
N LYS A 286 -24.68 12.55 -17.13
CA LYS A 286 -25.35 12.94 -18.40
C LYS A 286 -25.01 14.36 -18.88
N TYR A 287 -24.68 15.23 -17.95
CA TYR A 287 -24.37 16.64 -18.19
C TYR A 287 -22.91 16.96 -17.89
N TRP A 288 -22.01 16.00 -18.12
CA TRP A 288 -20.58 16.11 -17.81
C TRP A 288 -19.89 17.31 -18.47
N GLU A 289 -20.39 17.80 -19.61
CA GLU A 289 -19.89 19.00 -20.28
C GLU A 289 -20.05 20.28 -19.43
N TYR A 290 -21.00 20.29 -18.48
CA TYR A 290 -21.24 21.40 -17.57
C TYR A 290 -20.51 21.19 -16.24
N SER A 291 -19.50 22.03 -15.94
CA SER A 291 -18.60 21.87 -14.79
C SER A 291 -19.30 21.64 -13.46
N ASN A 292 -20.42 22.33 -13.17
CA ASN A 292 -21.13 22.15 -11.90
C ASN A 292 -21.76 20.76 -11.74
N HIS A 293 -22.37 20.23 -12.81
CA HIS A 293 -22.98 18.90 -12.78
C HIS A 293 -21.88 17.83 -12.68
N TYR A 294 -20.83 17.98 -13.49
CA TYR A 294 -19.69 17.08 -13.46
C TYR A 294 -19.02 17.03 -12.08
N ASN A 295 -18.68 18.18 -11.48
CA ASN A 295 -17.99 18.21 -10.18
C ASN A 295 -18.84 17.57 -9.07
N THR A 296 -20.16 17.73 -9.13
CA THR A 296 -21.08 17.11 -8.16
C THR A 296 -21.08 15.59 -8.32
N ALA A 297 -21.20 15.09 -9.55
CA ALA A 297 -21.18 13.66 -9.84
C ALA A 297 -19.80 13.02 -9.54
N PHE A 298 -18.72 13.73 -9.90
CA PHE A 298 -17.35 13.32 -9.65
C PHE A 298 -17.06 13.17 -8.16
N LYS A 299 -17.51 14.11 -7.34
CA LYS A 299 -17.35 14.02 -5.88
C LYS A 299 -18.03 12.77 -5.30
N LEU A 300 -19.26 12.48 -5.72
CA LEU A 300 -19.99 11.28 -5.28
C LEU A 300 -19.30 9.99 -5.74
N LEU A 301 -18.77 9.98 -6.97
CA LEU A 301 -17.97 8.86 -7.45
C LEU A 301 -16.72 8.67 -6.60
N LEU A 302 -16.02 9.75 -6.27
CA LEU A 302 -14.81 9.73 -5.46
C LEU A 302 -15.08 9.17 -4.06
N GLU A 303 -16.15 9.63 -3.40
CA GLU A 303 -16.63 9.10 -2.11
C GLU A 303 -16.92 7.58 -2.19
N GLY A 304 -17.50 7.10 -3.29
CA GLY A 304 -17.75 5.66 -3.50
C GLY A 304 -16.50 4.82 -3.80
N LEU A 305 -15.37 5.46 -4.10
CA LEU A 305 -14.09 4.80 -4.36
C LEU A 305 -13.17 4.81 -3.15
N GLU A 306 -13.48 5.56 -2.09
CA GLU A 306 -12.71 5.56 -0.85
C GLU A 306 -12.74 4.16 -0.21
N LYS A 307 -11.60 3.73 0.32
CA LYS A 307 -11.48 2.52 1.11
C LYS A 307 -11.88 2.85 2.54
N ASP A 308 -12.73 2.01 3.13
CA ASP A 308 -13.03 2.08 4.55
C ASP A 308 -11.73 1.90 5.36
N ASP A 309 -11.46 2.81 6.29
CA ASP A 309 -10.40 2.67 7.30
C ASP A 309 -10.67 1.39 8.12
N LEU A 310 -9.94 0.31 7.83
CA LEU A 310 -9.89 -0.93 8.62
C LEU A 310 -8.65 -0.93 9.53
#